data_AF-A0A922CYH2-F1
#
_entry.id   AF-A0A922CYH2-F1
#
_cell.length_a   1.000
_cell.length_b   1.000
_cell.length_c   1.000
_cell.angle_alpha   90.00
_cell.angle_beta   90.00
_cell.angle_gamma   90.00
#
_symmetry.space_group_name_H-M   'P 1'
#
loop_
_entity.id
_entity.type
_entity.pdbx_description
1 polymer ?
#
loop_
_entity_poly.entity_id
_entity_poly.type
_entity_poly.pdbx_seq_one_letter_code
_entity_poly.pdbx_strand_id
1 'polypeptide(L)'
;MICADKDCESTCNHTITNVNEVKRDKMKEALNAIAQEILLFQNPNNTVSNANIIDDEDIINKLIKSKSSLAFKRKMIKKLKEKVKTACIAQAAISAGENESTSLNGHLHLARNEYADLYQKYRQTSQIIQTTTRDNKALREELDNLFDFIKLGYNELQKINNKCLPDISVTQQLKQIIICCGQYYADYNNEREINLQLSQKNRFLNNKINILNNSLEAVTEDLKNLRCQNARLQKENNSHRERNENYKAKYVVPISLACHKKYQKNFHMSSKIKFIRKSPDLDVTVHLSIIKKLLRDQDNLLRSLTSLSKEIISD
;
A
#
# COMPACT_ATOMS: atom_id res chain seq x y z
N MET A 1 20.45 18.68 -140.05
CA MET A 1 20.81 18.80 -141.47
C MET A 1 21.21 17.41 -141.95
N ILE A 2 20.36 16.81 -142.78
CA ILE A 2 20.61 15.72 -143.75
C ILE A 2 20.90 14.35 -143.08
N CYS A 3 19.95 13.38 -143.03
CA CYS A 3 19.47 12.46 -144.12
C CYS A 3 20.61 11.54 -144.62
N ALA A 4 20.48 10.26 -144.97
CA ALA A 4 19.40 9.31 -145.24
C ALA A 4 20.08 7.90 -145.24
N ASP A 5 19.41 6.84 -144.77
CA ASP A 5 18.72 5.81 -145.57
C ASP A 5 19.60 4.84 -146.38
N LYS A 6 19.02 3.62 -146.50
CA LYS A 6 19.14 2.61 -147.58
C LYS A 6 20.06 1.42 -147.32
N ASP A 7 19.68 0.20 -147.65
CA ASP A 7 18.38 -0.34 -148.07
C ASP A 7 18.35 -1.84 -147.72
N CYS A 8 17.15 -2.28 -147.40
CA CYS A 8 16.74 -3.67 -147.25
C CYS A 8 16.57 -4.25 -148.66
N GLU A 9 17.40 -5.19 -149.12
CA GLU A 9 17.08 -6.05 -150.28
C GLU A 9 18.12 -7.17 -150.49
N SER A 10 18.05 -8.27 -149.73
CA SER A 10 18.64 -9.57 -150.15
C SER A 10 18.17 -10.78 -149.31
N THR A 11 17.00 -10.66 -148.67
CA THR A 11 16.50 -11.59 -147.64
C THR A 11 15.91 -12.91 -148.19
N CYS A 12 16.47 -13.48 -149.27
CA CYS A 12 15.90 -14.71 -149.84
C CYS A 12 16.91 -15.79 -150.28
N ASN A 13 18.21 -15.50 -150.38
CA ASN A 13 19.22 -16.51 -150.78
C ASN A 13 20.16 -16.95 -149.65
N HIS A 14 20.00 -16.42 -148.43
CA HIS A 14 20.91 -16.65 -147.29
C HIS A 14 20.56 -17.86 -146.41
N THR A 15 19.41 -18.50 -146.65
CA THR A 15 18.88 -19.52 -145.73
C THR A 15 19.31 -20.95 -146.09
N ILE A 16 19.65 -21.24 -147.34
CA ILE A 16 19.96 -22.61 -147.80
C ILE A 16 21.46 -22.95 -147.67
N THR A 17 22.35 -21.96 -147.80
CA THR A 17 23.80 -22.12 -147.58
C THR A 17 24.18 -22.23 -146.10
N ASN A 18 23.50 -21.49 -145.22
CA ASN A 18 23.75 -21.50 -143.77
C ASN A 18 23.49 -22.86 -143.09
N VAL A 19 22.50 -23.63 -143.55
CA VAL A 19 22.16 -24.92 -142.90
C VAL A 19 23.23 -26.00 -143.16
N ASN A 20 23.89 -25.95 -144.32
CA ASN A 20 24.96 -26.89 -144.66
C ASN A 20 26.30 -26.53 -143.99
N GLU A 21 26.58 -25.24 -143.77
CA GLU A 21 27.72 -24.79 -142.96
C GLU A 21 27.55 -25.18 -141.49
N VAL A 22 26.37 -24.94 -140.90
CA VAL A 22 26.08 -25.31 -139.50
C VAL A 22 26.18 -26.83 -139.27
N LYS A 23 25.79 -27.67 -140.23
CA LYS A 23 25.98 -29.14 -140.11
C LYS A 23 27.45 -29.54 -140.21
N ARG A 24 28.24 -28.86 -141.03
CA ARG A 24 29.68 -29.13 -141.19
C ARG A 24 30.45 -28.72 -139.92
N ASP A 25 30.09 -27.60 -139.31
CA ASP A 25 30.72 -27.14 -138.07
C ASP A 25 30.40 -28.04 -136.88
N LYS A 26 29.15 -28.52 -136.75
CA LYS A 26 28.79 -29.52 -135.74
C LYS A 26 29.52 -30.85 -135.91
N MET A 27 29.72 -31.29 -137.15
CA MET A 27 30.51 -32.49 -137.45
C MET A 27 31.99 -32.27 -137.10
N LYS A 28 32.53 -31.07 -137.37
CA LYS A 28 33.90 -30.68 -137.04
C LYS A 28 34.13 -30.59 -135.53
N GLU A 29 33.17 -30.05 -134.78
CA GLU A 29 33.20 -30.05 -133.31
C GLU A 29 33.14 -31.46 -132.73
N ALA A 30 32.24 -32.32 -133.25
CA ALA A 30 32.17 -33.72 -132.82
C ALA A 30 33.46 -34.50 -133.11
N LEU A 31 34.06 -34.30 -134.29
CA LEU A 31 35.34 -34.93 -134.63
C LEU A 31 36.50 -34.37 -133.80
N ASN A 32 36.51 -33.07 -133.48
CA ASN A 32 37.49 -32.48 -132.56
C ASN A 32 37.33 -33.01 -131.12
N ALA A 33 36.10 -33.21 -130.65
CA ALA A 33 35.84 -33.79 -129.32
C ALA A 33 36.32 -35.24 -129.24
N ILE A 34 36.07 -36.04 -130.28
CA ILE A 34 36.60 -37.41 -130.38
C ILE A 34 38.14 -37.41 -130.44
N ALA A 35 38.74 -36.48 -131.19
CA ALA A 35 40.20 -36.35 -131.25
C ALA A 35 40.80 -35.94 -129.90
N GLN A 36 40.14 -35.05 -129.14
CA GLN A 36 40.54 -34.69 -127.78
C GLN A 36 40.42 -35.87 -126.81
N GLU A 37 39.37 -36.68 -126.90
CA GLU A 37 39.27 -37.90 -126.08
C GLU A 37 40.34 -38.93 -126.43
N ILE A 38 40.67 -39.13 -127.71
CA ILE A 38 41.76 -40.02 -128.13
C ILE A 38 43.11 -39.51 -127.58
N LEU A 39 43.34 -38.20 -127.60
CA LEU A 39 44.55 -37.59 -127.01
C LEU A 39 44.61 -37.76 -125.49
N LEU A 40 43.48 -37.66 -124.79
CA LEU A 40 43.37 -37.91 -123.34
C LEU A 40 43.60 -39.39 -123.00
N PHE A 41 43.14 -40.32 -123.84
CA PHE A 41 43.40 -41.75 -123.67
C PHE A 41 44.85 -42.14 -123.98
N GLN A 42 45.49 -41.46 -124.93
CA GLN A 42 46.88 -41.73 -125.32
C GLN A 42 47.92 -41.07 -124.39
N ASN A 43 47.54 -40.05 -123.62
CA ASN A 43 48.40 -39.39 -122.63
C ASN A 43 47.65 -39.17 -121.29
N PRO A 44 47.62 -40.18 -120.41
CA PRO A 44 46.87 -40.11 -119.15
C PRO A 44 47.49 -39.13 -118.11
N ASN A 45 48.61 -38.49 -118.43
CA ASN A 45 49.32 -37.58 -117.52
C ASN A 45 49.00 -36.10 -117.70
N ASN A 46 47.95 -35.74 -118.45
CA ASN A 46 47.65 -34.33 -118.75
C ASN A 46 46.20 -33.92 -118.49
N THR A 47 45.70 -34.23 -117.29
CA THR A 47 44.51 -33.56 -116.72
C THR A 47 44.86 -32.80 -115.45
N VAL A 48 44.52 -31.52 -115.50
CA VAL A 48 44.56 -30.51 -114.44
C VAL A 48 44.02 -31.07 -113.12
N SER A 49 44.88 -31.16 -112.10
CA SER A 49 44.47 -31.36 -110.70
C SER A 49 45.04 -30.23 -109.82
N ASN A 50 44.47 -29.04 -110.01
CA ASN A 50 44.51 -27.95 -109.04
C ASN A 50 43.39 -28.16 -108.00
N ALA A 51 43.45 -29.28 -107.28
CA ALA A 51 42.56 -29.56 -106.16
C ALA A 51 43.35 -30.24 -105.04
N ASN A 52 43.76 -29.44 -104.05
CA ASN A 52 44.07 -29.84 -102.68
C ASN A 52 44.92 -31.12 -102.51
N ILE A 53 46.18 -31.07 -102.94
CA ILE A 53 47.21 -31.80 -102.19
C ILE A 53 47.40 -30.97 -100.92
N ILE A 54 46.71 -31.35 -99.85
CA ILE A 54 47.04 -30.81 -98.54
C ILE A 54 48.44 -31.34 -98.25
N ASP A 55 49.44 -30.47 -98.33
CA ASP A 55 50.80 -30.79 -97.95
C ASP A 55 50.77 -31.39 -96.55
N ASP A 56 51.22 -32.64 -96.40
CA ASP A 56 51.30 -33.32 -95.12
C ASP A 56 52.05 -32.46 -94.08
N GLU A 57 52.97 -31.61 -94.55
CA GLU A 57 53.71 -30.64 -93.76
C GLU A 57 52.83 -29.50 -93.19
N ASP A 58 51.81 -29.02 -93.92
CA ASP A 58 50.86 -28.01 -93.41
C ASP A 58 49.88 -28.63 -92.38
N ILE A 59 49.47 -29.89 -92.58
CA ILE A 59 48.69 -30.64 -91.58
C ILE A 59 49.50 -30.82 -90.29
N ILE A 60 50.76 -31.25 -90.42
CA ILE A 60 51.66 -31.44 -89.27
C ILE A 60 51.88 -30.12 -88.54
N ASN A 61 52.11 -29.01 -89.26
CA ASN A 61 52.29 -27.69 -88.67
C ASN A 61 51.02 -27.19 -87.94
N LYS A 62 49.83 -27.42 -88.49
CA LYS A 62 48.54 -27.14 -87.81
C LYS A 62 48.35 -28.00 -86.57
N LEU A 63 48.77 -29.27 -86.60
CA LEU A 63 48.70 -30.19 -85.47
C LEU A 63 49.67 -29.77 -84.35
N ILE A 64 50.89 -29.35 -84.69
CA ILE A 64 51.88 -28.83 -83.73
C ILE A 64 51.37 -27.54 -83.06
N LYS A 65 50.80 -26.62 -83.84
CA LYS A 65 50.15 -25.40 -83.31
C LYS A 65 48.96 -25.74 -82.39
N SER A 66 48.15 -26.72 -82.77
CA SER A 66 47.02 -27.18 -81.96
C SER A 66 47.49 -27.85 -80.66
N LYS A 67 48.55 -28.67 -80.71
CA LYS A 67 49.17 -29.32 -79.54
C LYS A 67 49.74 -28.30 -78.56
N SER A 68 50.45 -27.31 -79.06
CA SER A 68 51.01 -26.22 -78.23
C SER A 68 49.92 -25.33 -77.62
N SER A 69 48.88 -24.98 -78.39
CA SER A 69 47.70 -24.26 -77.90
C SER A 69 46.95 -25.06 -76.82
N LEU A 70 46.77 -26.37 -77.03
CA LEU A 70 46.14 -27.24 -76.04
C LEU A 70 46.98 -27.34 -74.76
N ALA A 71 48.31 -27.43 -74.87
CA ALA A 71 49.21 -27.42 -73.72
C ALA A 71 49.14 -26.10 -72.94
N PHE A 72 49.04 -24.96 -73.64
CA PHE A 72 48.83 -23.64 -73.02
C PHE A 72 47.48 -23.55 -72.31
N LYS A 73 46.38 -23.97 -72.96
CA LYS A 73 45.04 -24.00 -72.35
C LYS A 73 44.99 -24.92 -71.12
N ARG A 74 45.66 -26.08 -71.16
CA ARG A 74 45.80 -26.98 -69.99
C ARG A 74 46.52 -26.29 -68.83
N LYS A 75 47.59 -25.52 -69.09
CA LYS A 75 48.27 -24.70 -68.06
C LYS A 75 47.34 -23.62 -67.50
N MET A 76 46.56 -22.94 -68.34
CA MET A 76 45.58 -21.95 -67.88
C MET A 76 44.48 -22.56 -67.03
N ILE A 77 43.94 -23.72 -67.41
CA ILE A 77 42.93 -24.44 -66.62
C ILE A 77 43.50 -24.84 -65.25
N LYS A 78 44.76 -25.29 -65.17
CA LYS A 78 45.40 -25.59 -63.87
C LYS A 78 45.46 -24.35 -62.97
N LYS A 79 45.92 -23.21 -63.50
CA LYS A 79 45.94 -21.93 -62.76
C LYS A 79 44.54 -21.47 -62.35
N LEU A 80 43.54 -21.65 -63.22
CA LEU A 80 42.15 -21.30 -62.90
C LEU A 80 41.59 -22.19 -61.78
N LYS A 81 41.86 -23.50 -61.81
CA LYS A 81 41.46 -24.42 -60.74
C LYS A 81 42.07 -24.04 -59.39
N GLU A 82 43.33 -23.62 -59.36
CA GLU A 82 43.96 -23.12 -58.14
C GLU A 82 43.29 -21.84 -57.63
N LYS A 83 43.02 -20.87 -58.52
CA LYS A 83 42.29 -19.65 -58.15
C LYS A 83 40.90 -19.92 -57.59
N VAL A 84 40.16 -20.86 -58.18
CA VAL A 84 38.84 -21.27 -57.69
C VAL A 84 38.94 -21.89 -56.29
N LYS A 85 39.93 -22.76 -56.04
CA LYS A 85 40.17 -23.31 -54.70
C LYS A 85 40.45 -22.21 -53.67
N THR A 86 41.31 -21.25 -54.00
CA THR A 86 41.60 -20.12 -53.13
C THR A 86 40.37 -19.25 -52.88
N ALA A 87 39.55 -19.01 -53.92
CA ALA A 87 38.30 -18.27 -53.77
C ALA A 87 37.29 -18.97 -52.85
N CYS A 88 37.17 -20.31 -52.94
CA CYS A 88 36.33 -21.08 -52.02
C CYS A 88 36.81 -20.98 -50.57
N ILE A 89 38.13 -21.02 -50.33
CA ILE A 89 38.70 -20.84 -48.98
C ILE A 89 38.43 -19.42 -48.47
N ALA A 90 38.61 -18.40 -49.31
CA ALA A 90 38.31 -17.02 -48.96
C ALA A 90 36.83 -16.83 -48.64
N GLN A 91 35.91 -17.43 -49.40
CA GLN A 91 34.48 -17.38 -49.12
C GLN A 91 34.15 -18.01 -47.77
N ALA A 92 34.73 -19.17 -47.45
CA ALA A 92 34.55 -19.82 -46.15
C ALA A 92 35.08 -18.94 -45.00
N ALA A 93 36.21 -18.27 -45.19
CA ALA A 93 36.75 -17.34 -44.20
C ALA A 93 35.87 -16.09 -44.02
N ILE A 94 35.32 -15.54 -45.11
CA ILE A 94 34.37 -14.41 -45.06
C ILE A 94 33.11 -14.82 -44.29
N SER A 95 32.50 -15.95 -44.64
CA SER A 95 31.30 -16.44 -43.93
C SER A 95 31.57 -16.77 -42.46
N ALA A 96 32.75 -17.28 -42.12
CA ALA A 96 33.15 -17.46 -40.72
C ALA A 96 33.27 -16.10 -39.99
N GLY A 97 33.87 -15.09 -40.62
CA GLY A 97 33.97 -13.74 -40.09
C GLY A 97 32.61 -13.04 -39.91
N GLU A 98 31.67 -13.25 -40.84
CA GLU A 98 30.29 -12.72 -40.72
C GLU A 98 29.55 -13.35 -39.53
N ASN A 99 29.70 -14.66 -39.32
CA ASN A 99 29.11 -15.37 -38.18
C ASN A 99 29.71 -14.89 -36.85
N GLU A 100 31.04 -14.73 -36.79
CA GLU A 100 31.72 -14.20 -35.61
C GLU A 100 31.30 -12.75 -35.32
N SER A 101 31.24 -11.90 -36.35
CA SER A 101 30.76 -10.51 -36.21
C SER A 101 29.31 -10.45 -35.70
N THR A 102 28.45 -11.36 -36.16
CA THR A 102 27.05 -11.42 -35.71
C THR A 102 26.97 -11.87 -34.24
N SER A 103 27.75 -12.90 -33.87
CA SER A 103 27.85 -13.37 -32.48
C SER A 103 28.38 -12.28 -31.55
N LEU A 104 29.46 -11.60 -31.93
CA LEU A 104 30.05 -10.50 -31.17
C LEU A 104 29.05 -9.35 -30.98
N ASN A 105 28.30 -8.99 -32.03
CA ASN A 105 27.27 -7.96 -31.92
C ASN A 105 26.15 -8.39 -30.95
N GLY A 106 25.76 -9.67 -30.96
CA GLY A 106 24.85 -10.25 -29.98
C GLY A 106 25.36 -10.09 -28.55
N HIS A 107 26.62 -10.45 -28.29
CA HIS A 107 27.25 -10.28 -26.98
C HIS A 107 27.33 -8.81 -26.55
N LEU A 108 27.67 -7.89 -27.46
CA LEU A 108 27.69 -6.45 -27.18
C LEU A 108 26.31 -5.93 -26.80
N HIS A 109 25.25 -6.37 -27.47
CA HIS A 109 23.88 -5.99 -27.12
C HIS A 109 23.47 -6.52 -25.75
N LEU A 110 23.79 -7.77 -25.42
CA LEU A 110 23.53 -8.34 -24.10
C LEU A 110 24.27 -7.56 -23.00
N ALA A 111 25.57 -7.32 -23.17
CA ALA A 111 26.37 -6.56 -22.21
C ALA A 111 25.85 -5.13 -21.99
N ARG A 112 25.38 -4.47 -23.06
CA ARG A 112 24.74 -3.14 -22.96
C ARG A 112 23.45 -3.17 -22.15
N ASN A 113 22.62 -4.19 -22.36
CA ASN A 113 21.37 -4.34 -21.61
C ASN A 113 21.64 -4.62 -20.13
N GLU A 114 22.55 -5.57 -19.84
CA GLU A 114 22.95 -5.90 -18.46
C GLU A 114 23.53 -4.67 -17.73
N TYR A 115 24.35 -3.88 -18.42
CA TYR A 115 24.88 -2.63 -17.88
C TYR A 115 23.78 -1.62 -17.56
N ALA A 116 22.81 -1.44 -18.45
CA ALA A 116 21.68 -0.53 -18.23
C ALA A 116 20.85 -0.94 -17.00
N ASP A 117 20.58 -2.25 -16.85
CA ASP A 117 19.86 -2.80 -15.71
C ASP A 117 20.64 -2.60 -14.40
N LEU A 118 21.95 -2.86 -14.41
CA LEU A 118 22.83 -2.62 -13.26
C LEU A 118 22.87 -1.14 -12.88
N TYR A 119 22.97 -0.24 -13.86
CA TYR A 119 22.97 1.19 -13.63
C TYR A 119 21.65 1.67 -13.02
N GLN A 120 20.51 1.14 -13.49
CA GLN A 120 19.21 1.45 -12.92
C GLN A 120 19.09 0.96 -11.47
N LYS A 121 19.51 -0.28 -11.19
CA LYS A 121 19.55 -0.82 -9.81
C LYS A 121 20.42 0.02 -8.91
N TYR A 122 21.63 0.38 -9.36
CA TYR A 122 22.54 1.25 -8.62
C TYR A 122 21.88 2.60 -8.28
N ARG A 123 21.21 3.23 -9.24
CA ARG A 123 20.49 4.50 -9.02
C ARG A 123 19.39 4.37 -7.97
N GLN A 124 18.58 3.30 -8.05
CA GLN A 124 17.52 3.03 -7.07
C GLN A 124 18.10 2.81 -5.67
N THR A 125 19.13 1.96 -5.55
CA THR A 125 19.80 1.71 -4.27
C THR A 125 20.41 2.98 -3.69
N SER A 126 21.04 3.82 -4.52
CA SER A 126 21.60 5.11 -4.10
C SER A 126 20.52 6.04 -3.53
N GLN A 127 19.35 6.13 -4.18
CA GLN A 127 18.22 6.90 -3.68
C GLN A 127 17.68 6.38 -2.35
N ILE A 128 17.60 5.05 -2.19
CA ILE A 128 17.19 4.41 -0.94
C ILE A 128 18.18 4.79 0.17
N ILE A 129 19.49 4.62 -0.07
CA ILE A 129 20.54 4.97 0.90
C ILE A 129 20.43 6.44 1.32
N GLN A 130 20.25 7.35 0.37
CA GLN A 130 20.09 8.79 0.67
C GLN A 130 18.87 9.06 1.54
N THR A 131 17.74 8.41 1.23
CA THR A 131 16.49 8.58 1.99
C THR A 131 16.65 8.02 3.40
N THR A 132 17.12 6.78 3.54
CA THR A 132 17.37 6.15 4.84
C THR A 132 18.38 6.93 5.69
N THR A 133 19.41 7.52 5.06
CA THR A 133 20.39 8.36 5.78
C THR A 133 19.74 9.63 6.32
N ARG A 134 18.85 10.25 5.54
CA ARG A 134 18.08 11.43 5.98
C ARG A 134 17.16 11.07 7.15
N ASP A 135 16.44 9.96 7.04
CA ASP A 135 15.52 9.50 8.09
C ASP A 135 16.27 9.14 9.38
N ASN A 136 17.43 8.48 9.27
CA ASN A 136 18.27 8.18 10.43
C ASN A 136 18.76 9.46 11.13
N LYS A 137 19.12 10.48 10.36
CA LYS A 137 19.49 11.79 10.92
C LYS A 137 18.32 12.44 11.66
N ALA A 138 17.13 12.46 11.06
CA ALA A 138 15.94 13.02 11.70
C ALA A 138 15.59 12.28 13.00
N LEU A 139 15.64 10.95 13.01
CA LEU A 139 15.41 10.14 14.21
C LEU A 139 16.44 10.40 15.32
N ARG A 140 17.71 10.64 14.97
CA ARG A 140 18.74 11.02 15.95
C ARG A 140 18.45 12.38 16.56
N GLU A 141 18.06 13.36 15.74
CA GLU A 141 17.68 14.69 16.21
C GLU A 141 16.46 14.62 17.14
N GLU A 142 15.45 13.81 16.82
CA GLU A 142 14.30 13.57 17.70
C GLU A 142 14.71 12.91 19.02
N LEU A 143 15.60 11.92 18.97
CA LEU A 143 16.12 11.25 20.17
C LEU A 143 16.87 12.23 21.08
N ASP A 144 17.73 13.08 20.51
CA ASP A 144 18.47 14.09 21.25
C ASP A 144 17.53 15.11 21.89
N ASN A 145 16.51 15.58 21.15
CA ASN A 145 15.46 16.45 21.68
C ASN A 145 14.72 15.82 22.86
N LEU A 146 14.39 14.53 22.79
CA LEU A 146 13.76 13.80 23.89
C LEU A 146 14.69 13.69 25.10
N PHE A 147 15.98 13.45 24.89
CA PHE A 147 16.95 13.41 25.98
C PHE A 147 17.09 14.75 26.68
N ASP A 148 17.11 15.85 25.92
CA ASP A 148 17.16 17.19 26.49
C ASP A 148 15.86 17.54 27.22
N PHE A 149 14.71 17.13 26.70
CA PHE A 149 13.43 17.28 27.39
C PHE A 149 13.40 16.51 28.73
N ILE A 150 13.89 15.27 28.75
CA ILE A 150 13.99 14.47 29.98
C ILE A 150 14.92 15.16 31.00
N LYS A 151 16.08 15.65 30.57
CA LYS A 151 17.01 16.38 31.45
C LYS A 151 16.37 17.63 32.03
N LEU A 152 15.68 18.41 31.20
CA LEU A 152 14.95 19.61 31.66
C LEU A 152 13.89 19.24 32.70
N GLY A 153 13.06 18.24 32.42
CA GLY A 153 12.05 17.76 33.36
C GLY A 153 12.66 17.25 34.68
N TYR A 154 13.79 16.56 34.60
CA TYR A 154 14.52 16.09 35.78
C TYR A 154 15.08 17.23 36.63
N ASN A 155 15.67 18.24 35.98
CA ASN A 155 16.21 19.41 36.66
C ASN A 155 15.11 20.18 37.40
N GLU A 156 13.95 20.38 36.77
CA GLU A 156 12.79 21.01 37.42
C GLU A 156 12.27 20.16 38.59
N LEU A 157 12.18 18.84 38.43
CA LEU A 157 11.78 17.93 39.51
C LEU A 157 12.72 18.02 40.72
N GLN A 158 14.04 18.09 40.52
CA GLN A 158 14.99 18.21 41.61
C GLN A 158 14.91 19.58 42.30
N LYS A 159 14.64 20.67 41.55
CA LYS A 159 14.37 22.00 42.12
C LYS A 159 13.16 21.97 43.05
N ILE A 160 12.04 21.40 42.61
CA ILE A 160 10.82 21.28 43.44
C ILE A 160 11.10 20.50 44.72
N ASN A 161 11.90 19.44 44.63
CA ASN A 161 12.26 18.60 45.76
C ASN A 161 13.39 19.16 46.64
N ASN A 162 13.96 20.32 46.31
CA ASN A 162 15.14 20.90 46.97
C ASN A 162 16.31 19.91 47.12
N LYS A 163 16.54 19.08 46.10
CA LYS A 163 17.61 18.08 46.08
C LYS A 163 18.73 18.51 45.14
N CYS A 164 19.97 18.15 45.50
CA CYS A 164 21.10 18.33 44.59
C CYS A 164 20.91 17.46 43.34
N LEU A 165 21.42 17.93 42.20
CA LEU A 165 21.41 17.23 40.92
C LEU A 165 22.48 16.13 40.89
N PRO A 166 22.13 14.85 41.01
CA PRO A 166 23.09 13.78 40.85
C PRO A 166 23.42 13.59 39.36
N ASP A 167 24.67 13.26 39.06
CA ASP A 167 25.08 12.91 37.70
C ASP A 167 24.67 11.45 37.40
N ILE A 168 23.52 11.30 36.76
CA ILE A 168 22.91 10.01 36.41
C ILE A 168 22.48 10.00 34.94
N SER A 169 22.42 8.80 34.35
CA SER A 169 22.03 8.64 32.94
C SER A 169 20.60 9.14 32.66
N VAL A 170 20.32 9.61 31.45
CA VAL A 170 19.00 10.12 31.02
C VAL A 170 17.89 9.09 31.26
N THR A 171 18.17 7.81 31.04
CA THR A 171 17.21 6.72 31.33
C THR A 171 16.88 6.63 32.82
N GLN A 172 17.86 6.82 33.70
CA GLN A 172 17.63 6.85 35.15
C GLN A 172 16.90 8.13 35.57
N GLN A 173 17.19 9.27 34.94
CA GLN A 173 16.44 10.52 35.14
C GLN A 173 14.95 10.31 34.83
N LEU A 174 14.63 9.71 33.68
CA LEU A 174 13.25 9.40 33.29
C LEU A 174 12.56 8.47 34.30
N LYS A 175 13.26 7.42 34.77
CA LYS A 175 12.71 6.53 35.81
C LYS A 175 12.34 7.29 37.07
N GLN A 176 13.20 8.21 37.53
CA GLN A 176 12.91 9.02 38.71
C GLN A 176 11.72 9.96 38.48
N ILE A 177 11.62 10.59 37.31
CA ILE A 177 10.45 11.41 36.93
C ILE A 177 9.17 10.58 37.04
N ILE A 178 9.13 9.39 36.43
CA ILE A 178 7.95 8.52 36.45
C ILE A 178 7.56 8.13 37.88
N ILE A 179 8.53 7.76 38.72
CA ILE A 179 8.28 7.40 40.11
C ILE A 179 7.70 8.58 40.89
N CYS A 180 8.30 9.77 40.76
CA CYS A 180 7.82 10.95 41.46
C CYS A 180 6.43 11.40 40.99
N CYS A 181 6.15 11.35 39.69
CA CYS A 181 4.80 11.60 39.17
C CYS A 181 3.79 10.58 39.71
N GLY A 182 4.17 9.30 39.81
CA GLY A 182 3.34 8.26 40.40
C GLY A 182 3.06 8.49 41.88
N GLN A 183 4.07 8.89 42.65
CA GLN A 183 3.93 9.26 44.06
C GLN A 183 2.98 10.46 44.21
N TYR A 184 3.20 11.53 43.44
CA TYR A 184 2.34 12.72 43.48
C TYR A 184 0.87 12.37 43.17
N TYR A 185 0.63 11.50 42.19
CA TYR A 185 -0.72 11.05 41.85
C TYR A 185 -1.36 10.21 42.98
N ALA A 186 -0.57 9.35 43.63
CA ALA A 186 -1.05 8.58 44.77
C ALA A 186 -1.39 9.48 45.97
N ASP A 187 -0.51 10.44 46.29
CA ASP A 187 -0.71 11.40 47.38
C ASP A 187 -1.95 12.27 47.14
N TYR A 188 -2.14 12.76 45.90
CA TYR A 188 -3.33 13.50 45.52
C TYR A 188 -4.63 12.70 45.74
N ASN A 189 -4.64 11.41 45.38
CA ASN A 189 -5.82 10.57 45.58
C ASN A 189 -6.09 10.30 47.07
N ASN A 190 -5.03 10.09 47.86
CA ASN A 190 -5.15 9.92 49.31
C ASN A 190 -5.72 11.19 49.97
N GLU A 191 -5.18 12.36 49.66
CA GLU A 191 -5.70 13.64 50.19
C GLU A 191 -7.16 13.87 49.78
N ARG A 192 -7.50 13.54 48.53
CA ARG A 192 -8.87 13.65 48.03
C ARG A 192 -9.82 12.75 48.81
N GLU A 193 -9.43 11.51 49.13
CA GLU A 193 -10.23 10.59 49.92
C GLU A 193 -10.40 11.10 51.37
N ILE A 194 -9.32 11.56 52.01
CA ILE A 194 -9.36 12.15 53.35
C ILE A 194 -10.31 13.34 53.38
N ASN A 195 -10.22 14.24 52.40
CA ASN A 195 -11.09 15.40 52.29
C ASN A 195 -12.56 15.01 52.12
N LEU A 196 -12.84 13.95 51.35
CA LEU A 196 -14.20 13.42 51.21
C LEU A 196 -14.74 12.90 52.55
N GLN A 197 -13.95 12.12 53.29
CA GLN A 197 -14.34 11.60 54.61
C GLN A 197 -14.56 12.73 55.62
N LEU A 198 -13.68 13.74 55.65
CA LEU A 198 -13.83 14.91 56.51
C LEU A 198 -15.08 15.71 56.18
N SER A 199 -15.39 15.90 54.89
CA SER A 199 -16.61 16.58 54.44
C SER A 199 -17.88 15.83 54.89
N GLN A 200 -17.90 14.50 54.77
CA GLN A 200 -19.00 13.66 55.27
C GLN A 200 -19.16 13.77 56.79
N LYS A 201 -18.06 13.71 57.54
CA LYS A 201 -18.06 13.87 59.00
C LYS A 201 -18.57 15.25 59.41
N ASN A 202 -18.15 16.31 58.73
CA ASN A 202 -18.63 17.67 58.99
C ASN A 202 -20.13 17.80 58.74
N ARG A 203 -20.64 17.22 57.64
CA ARG A 203 -22.07 17.18 57.34
C ARG A 203 -22.85 16.43 58.44
N PHE A 204 -22.34 15.29 58.90
CA PHE A 204 -22.96 14.54 59.99
C PHE A 204 -23.01 15.34 61.30
N LEU A 205 -21.90 15.97 61.69
CA LEU A 205 -21.83 16.80 62.90
C LEU A 205 -22.77 18.00 62.82
N ASN A 206 -22.83 18.70 61.68
CA ASN A 206 -23.76 19.80 61.46
C ASN A 206 -25.21 19.36 61.59
N ASN A 207 -25.58 18.21 61.03
CA ASN A 207 -26.92 17.65 61.22
C ASN A 207 -27.21 17.36 62.70
N LYS A 208 -26.23 16.83 63.44
CA LYS A 208 -26.39 16.56 64.88
C LYS A 208 -26.57 17.85 65.68
N ILE A 209 -25.81 18.90 65.37
CA ILE A 209 -25.98 20.23 65.98
C ILE A 209 -27.37 20.77 65.69
N ASN A 210 -27.85 20.68 64.44
CA ASN A 210 -29.20 21.14 64.08
C ASN A 210 -30.29 20.38 64.84
N ILE A 211 -30.16 19.07 65.01
CA ILE A 211 -31.10 18.27 65.82
C ILE A 211 -31.08 18.72 67.28
N LEU A 212 -29.88 18.93 67.85
CA LEU A 212 -29.75 19.39 69.23
C LEU A 212 -30.33 20.79 69.43
N ASN A 213 -30.10 21.71 68.48
CA ASN A 213 -30.68 23.06 68.51
C ASN A 213 -32.21 23.00 68.46
N ASN A 214 -32.78 22.22 67.54
CA ASN A 214 -34.23 22.03 67.48
C ASN A 214 -34.79 21.40 68.77
N SER A 215 -34.07 20.46 69.37
CA SER A 215 -34.46 19.82 70.63
C SER A 215 -34.42 20.82 71.79
N LEU A 216 -33.39 21.68 71.82
CA LEU A 216 -33.24 22.72 72.81
C LEU A 216 -34.35 23.77 72.69
N GLU A 217 -34.71 24.18 71.47
CA GLU A 217 -35.83 25.08 71.21
C GLU A 217 -37.15 24.47 71.72
N ALA A 218 -37.41 23.18 71.44
CA ALA A 218 -38.59 22.48 71.92
C ALA A 218 -38.65 22.44 73.47
N VAL A 219 -37.56 22.07 74.13
CA VAL A 219 -37.48 22.05 75.61
C VAL A 219 -37.64 23.44 76.20
N THR A 220 -37.08 24.46 75.55
CA THR A 220 -37.20 25.85 76.01
C THR A 220 -38.66 26.31 75.93
N GLU A 221 -39.38 25.93 74.88
CA GLU A 221 -40.80 26.25 74.72
C GLU A 221 -41.68 25.49 75.73
N ASP A 222 -41.40 24.21 75.96
CA ASP A 222 -42.06 23.42 77.02
C ASP A 222 -41.85 24.05 78.41
N LEU A 223 -40.64 24.54 78.71
CA LEU A 223 -40.35 25.26 79.95
C LEU A 223 -41.13 26.57 80.08
N LYS A 224 -41.27 27.35 79.01
CA LYS A 224 -42.11 28.55 79.01
C LYS A 224 -43.57 28.21 79.27
N ASN A 225 -44.08 27.17 78.62
CA ASN A 225 -45.44 26.69 78.81
C ASN A 225 -45.70 26.26 80.26
N LEU A 226 -44.78 25.49 80.86
CA LEU A 226 -44.86 25.09 82.26
C LEU A 226 -44.80 26.29 83.21
N ARG A 227 -43.93 27.28 82.97
CA ARG A 227 -43.88 28.52 83.76
C ARG A 227 -45.23 29.25 83.71
N CYS A 228 -45.83 29.38 82.53
CA CYS A 228 -47.16 29.98 82.36
C CYS A 228 -48.25 29.20 83.10
N GLN A 229 -48.25 27.86 83.03
CA GLN A 229 -49.20 27.01 83.75
C GLN A 229 -49.03 27.15 85.27
N ASN A 230 -47.79 27.11 85.77
CA ASN A 230 -47.51 27.30 87.20
C ASN A 230 -47.97 28.67 87.70
N ALA A 231 -47.72 29.74 86.94
CA ALA A 231 -48.19 31.08 87.30
C ALA A 231 -49.73 31.17 87.35
N ARG A 232 -50.44 30.47 86.45
CA ARG A 232 -51.91 30.36 86.49
C ARG A 232 -52.38 29.60 87.72
N LEU A 233 -51.80 28.43 87.98
CA LEU A 233 -52.15 27.61 89.15
C LEU A 233 -51.87 28.33 90.48
N GLN A 234 -50.79 29.10 90.57
CA GLN A 234 -50.52 29.93 91.75
C GLN A 234 -51.57 31.02 91.96
N LYS A 235 -52.02 31.69 90.89
CA LYS A 235 -53.13 32.67 90.97
C LYS A 235 -54.45 32.00 91.39
N GLU A 236 -54.76 30.84 90.84
CA GLU A 236 -55.95 30.06 91.24
C GLU A 236 -55.88 29.61 92.69
N ASN A 237 -54.74 29.09 93.15
CA ASN A 237 -54.55 28.69 94.55
C ASN A 237 -54.68 29.88 95.51
N ASN A 238 -54.12 31.04 95.16
CA ASN A 238 -54.28 32.25 95.97
C ASN A 238 -55.74 32.69 96.03
N SER A 239 -56.48 32.65 94.91
CA SER A 239 -57.92 32.96 94.88
C SER A 239 -58.75 31.96 95.70
N HIS A 240 -58.42 30.67 95.66
CA HIS A 240 -59.06 29.65 96.50
C HIS A 240 -58.76 29.85 97.99
N ARG A 241 -57.54 30.25 98.33
CA ARG A 241 -57.15 30.59 99.70
C ARG A 241 -57.92 31.81 100.21
N GLU A 242 -58.02 32.89 99.43
CA GLU A 242 -58.81 34.08 99.77
C GLU A 242 -60.31 33.76 99.91
N ARG A 243 -60.87 32.88 99.07
CA ARG A 243 -62.25 32.39 99.23
C ARG A 243 -62.44 31.58 100.51
N ASN A 244 -61.51 30.69 100.86
CA ASN A 244 -61.58 29.91 102.09
C ASN A 244 -61.40 30.77 103.36
N GLU A 245 -60.54 31.79 103.31
CA GLU A 245 -60.37 32.75 104.41
C GLU A 245 -61.64 33.61 104.58
N ASN A 246 -62.30 34.03 103.49
CA ASN A 246 -63.60 34.70 103.54
C ASN A 246 -64.76 33.78 103.98
N TYR A 247 -64.73 32.48 103.66
CA TYR A 247 -65.73 31.51 104.15
C TYR A 247 -65.58 31.23 105.65
N LYS A 248 -64.34 31.16 106.17
CA LYS A 248 -64.07 31.04 107.62
C LYS A 248 -64.48 32.29 108.41
N ALA A 249 -64.45 33.47 107.80
CA ALA A 249 -64.88 34.72 108.43
C ALA A 249 -66.41 34.91 108.47
N LYS A 250 -67.18 34.25 107.58
CA LYS A 250 -68.64 34.43 107.47
C LYS A 250 -69.51 33.32 108.06
N TYR A 251 -68.98 32.14 108.34
CA TYR A 251 -69.75 31.05 108.95
C TYR A 251 -68.99 30.40 110.10
N VAL A 252 -69.08 31.03 111.27
CA VAL A 252 -68.95 30.34 112.56
C VAL A 252 -70.37 29.96 112.99
N VAL A 253 -70.79 28.74 112.66
CA VAL A 253 -72.00 28.13 113.24
C VAL A 253 -71.60 26.77 113.80
N PRO A 254 -71.92 26.46 115.06
CA PRO A 254 -71.52 25.21 115.69
C PRO A 254 -72.61 24.13 115.58
N ILE A 255 -72.17 22.87 115.66
CA ILE A 255 -72.92 21.64 116.03
C ILE A 255 -73.65 20.89 114.89
N SER A 256 -73.30 19.60 114.71
CA SER A 256 -74.20 18.44 114.96
C SER A 256 -73.89 17.23 114.06
N LEU A 257 -73.76 16.05 114.66
CA LEU A 257 -73.86 14.75 113.98
C LEU A 257 -75.27 14.54 113.41
N ALA A 258 -75.39 14.14 112.14
CA ALA A 258 -76.23 13.01 111.69
C ALA A 258 -76.27 12.90 110.16
N CYS A 259 -76.09 11.66 109.68
CA CYS A 259 -76.66 11.02 108.51
C CYS A 259 -77.37 11.90 107.45
N HIS A 260 -76.92 11.86 106.19
CA HIS A 260 -77.75 11.30 105.12
C HIS A 260 -76.99 11.11 103.79
N LYS A 261 -77.24 9.93 103.23
CA LYS A 261 -76.90 9.45 101.89
C LYS A 261 -77.44 10.35 100.76
N LYS A 262 -76.80 10.18 99.60
CA LYS A 262 -77.22 10.47 98.21
C LYS A 262 -77.14 11.94 97.80
N TYR A 263 -76.19 12.25 96.92
CA TYR A 263 -76.43 12.80 95.56
C TYR A 263 -75.13 12.70 94.76
N GLN A 264 -74.86 11.51 94.22
CA GLN A 264 -73.93 11.36 93.10
C GLN A 264 -74.70 11.79 91.85
N LYS A 265 -74.68 13.08 91.53
CA LYS A 265 -75.22 13.65 90.29
C LYS A 265 -74.04 14.10 89.43
N ASN A 266 -73.79 13.32 88.38
CA ASN A 266 -73.46 13.77 87.03
C ASN A 266 -72.63 15.05 86.93
N PHE A 267 -71.30 14.90 86.91
CA PHE A 267 -70.47 15.77 86.07
C PHE A 267 -70.03 14.97 84.86
N HIS A 268 -70.76 15.21 83.77
CA HIS A 268 -70.47 14.70 82.45
C HIS A 268 -69.24 15.46 81.93
N MET A 269 -68.03 14.96 82.21
CA MET A 269 -66.85 15.45 81.54
C MET A 269 -66.71 14.69 80.24
N SER A 270 -67.07 15.36 79.13
CA SER A 270 -66.94 14.81 77.80
C SER A 270 -65.47 14.53 77.52
N SER A 271 -65.03 13.28 77.72
CA SER A 271 -63.79 12.78 77.16
C SER A 271 -64.00 12.58 75.65
N LYS A 272 -64.02 13.68 74.89
CA LYS A 272 -63.64 13.65 73.48
C LYS A 272 -62.13 13.40 73.43
N ILE A 273 -61.74 12.17 73.76
CA ILE A 273 -60.48 11.60 73.27
C ILE A 273 -60.74 11.36 71.79
N LYS A 274 -60.48 12.38 70.97
CA LYS A 274 -60.28 12.18 69.54
C LYS A 274 -59.03 11.31 69.42
N PHE A 275 -59.25 10.02 69.19
CA PHE A 275 -58.28 9.13 68.57
C PHE A 275 -57.83 9.73 67.23
N ILE A 276 -56.78 10.55 67.24
CA ILE A 276 -56.05 10.93 66.01
C ILE A 276 -54.57 11.08 66.38
N ARG A 277 -53.84 9.99 66.24
CA ARG A 277 -52.79 9.86 65.23
C ARG A 277 -52.57 8.36 65.06
N LYS A 278 -53.17 7.79 64.02
CA LYS A 278 -52.57 6.62 63.38
C LYS A 278 -51.11 7.00 63.16
N SER A 279 -50.18 6.18 63.66
CA SER A 279 -48.81 6.25 63.16
C SER A 279 -48.89 6.30 61.63
N PRO A 280 -48.07 7.11 60.94
CA PRO A 280 -47.99 6.96 59.50
C PRO A 280 -47.66 5.49 59.27
N ASP A 281 -48.52 4.78 58.51
CA ASP A 281 -48.19 3.44 58.05
C ASP A 281 -46.79 3.56 57.46
N LEU A 282 -45.82 2.97 58.16
CA LEU A 282 -44.43 3.02 57.77
C LEU A 282 -44.39 2.24 56.46
N ASP A 283 -44.44 2.94 55.34
CA ASP A 283 -44.45 2.30 54.03
C ASP A 283 -43.06 1.71 53.78
N VAL A 284 -42.86 0.51 54.33
CA VAL A 284 -41.61 -0.24 54.24
C VAL A 284 -41.37 -0.67 52.80
N THR A 285 -42.33 -0.55 51.88
CA THR A 285 -42.13 -0.96 50.48
C THR A 285 -41.07 -0.12 49.78
N VAL A 286 -40.98 1.18 50.08
CA VAL A 286 -39.90 2.04 49.58
C VAL A 286 -38.56 1.59 50.15
N HIS A 287 -38.48 1.37 51.47
CA HIS A 287 -37.25 0.88 52.12
C HIS A 287 -36.84 -0.51 51.61
N LEU A 288 -37.77 -1.44 51.42
CA LEU A 288 -37.52 -2.77 50.88
C LEU A 288 -37.14 -2.72 49.40
N SER A 289 -37.68 -1.78 48.63
CA SER A 289 -37.28 -1.58 47.23
C SER A 289 -35.84 -1.07 47.13
N ILE A 290 -35.44 -0.18 48.05
CA ILE A 290 -34.06 0.31 48.17
C ILE A 290 -33.15 -0.83 48.59
N ILE A 291 -33.51 -1.62 49.60
CA ILE A 291 -32.74 -2.79 50.04
C ILE A 291 -32.59 -3.80 48.90
N LYS A 292 -33.67 -4.11 48.16
CA LYS A 292 -33.64 -5.03 47.01
C LYS A 292 -32.82 -4.50 45.85
N LYS A 293 -32.75 -3.18 45.66
CA LYS A 293 -31.84 -2.56 44.70
C LYS A 293 -30.40 -2.68 45.17
N LEU A 294 -30.13 -2.36 46.44
CA LEU A 294 -28.80 -2.44 47.04
C LEU A 294 -28.22 -3.86 46.98
N LEU A 295 -29.02 -4.88 47.27
CA LEU A 295 -28.63 -6.29 47.17
C LEU A 295 -28.28 -6.68 45.72
N ARG A 296 -29.06 -6.21 44.74
CA ARG A 296 -28.75 -6.44 43.32
C ARG A 296 -27.49 -5.70 42.87
N ASP A 297 -27.29 -4.48 43.35
CA ASP A 297 -26.09 -3.70 43.04
C ASP A 297 -24.84 -4.36 43.64
N GLN A 298 -24.94 -4.93 44.85
CA GLN A 298 -23.88 -5.73 45.47
C GLN A 298 -23.57 -7.03 44.71
N ASP A 299 -24.60 -7.77 44.26
CA ASP A 299 -24.40 -8.96 43.44
C ASP A 299 -23.72 -8.63 42.10
N ASN A 300 -24.09 -7.52 41.47
CA ASN A 300 -23.48 -7.05 40.23
C ASN A 300 -22.01 -6.63 40.44
N LEU A 301 -21.71 -5.99 41.57
CA LEU A 301 -20.34 -5.63 41.94
C LEU A 301 -19.47 -6.88 42.17
N LEU A 302 -20.00 -7.88 42.88
CA LEU A 302 -19.31 -9.16 43.08
C LEU A 302 -19.04 -9.89 41.75
N ARG A 303 -20.00 -9.91 40.83
CA ARG A 303 -19.78 -10.47 39.47
C ARG A 303 -18.70 -9.72 38.71
N SER A 304 -18.71 -8.40 38.79
CA SER A 304 -17.71 -7.55 38.11
C SER A 304 -16.31 -7.78 38.67
N LEU A 305 -16.17 -7.86 40.00
CA LEU A 305 -14.92 -8.20 40.67
C LEU A 305 -14.44 -9.62 40.34
N THR A 306 -15.36 -10.58 40.24
CA THR A 306 -15.01 -11.95 39.87
C THR A 306 -14.54 -12.02 38.41
N SER A 307 -15.17 -11.25 37.50
CA SER A 307 -14.75 -11.15 36.10
C SER A 307 -13.35 -10.53 36.00
N LEU A 308 -13.13 -9.41 36.70
CA LEU A 308 -11.84 -8.72 36.73
C LEU A 308 -10.75 -9.61 37.33
N SER A 309 -11.06 -10.34 38.40
CA SER A 309 -10.14 -11.30 39.00
C SER A 309 -9.80 -12.45 38.05
N LYS A 310 -10.75 -12.92 37.23
CA LYS A 310 -10.48 -13.97 36.23
C LYS A 310 -9.60 -13.47 35.10
N GLU A 311 -9.79 -12.22 34.65
CA GLU A 311 -8.92 -11.59 33.65
C GLU A 311 -7.50 -11.44 34.18
N ILE A 312 -7.31 -10.99 35.42
CA ILE A 312 -5.98 -10.83 36.04
C ILE A 312 -5.26 -12.17 36.27
N ILE A 313 -5.98 -13.26 36.51
CA ILE A 313 -5.40 -14.60 36.72
C ILE A 313 -5.12 -15.33 35.38
N SER A 314 -5.66 -14.83 34.26
CA SER A 314 -5.53 -15.46 32.94
C SER A 314 -4.39 -14.89 32.09
N ASP A 315 -3.66 -13.88 32.59
CA ASP A 315 -2.36 -13.39 32.08
C ASP A 315 -1.22 -13.89 32.99
#